data_AF-A0A8X7XT05-F1
#
_entry.id   AF-A0A8X7XT05-F1
#
_cell.length_a   1.000
_cell.length_b   1.000
_cell.length_c   1.000
_cell.angle_alpha   90.00
_cell.angle_beta   90.00
_cell.angle_gamma   90.00
#
_symmetry.space_group_name_H-M   'P 1'
#
loop_
_entity.id
_entity.type
_entity.pdbx_description
1 polymer ?
#
loop_
_entity_poly.entity_id
_entity_poly.type
_entity_poly.pdbx_seq_one_letter_code
_entity_poly.pdbx_strand_id
1 'polypeptide(L)'
;MLCLISGSLPNAAQTEKAYSNDNRIKASKTFSKAEVSLHNKRTDCWIIIKDKVYDVTSYVEEHPGGDAILAHAGDDSTEGFFGYVSTKLD
;
A
#
# COMPACT_ATOMS: atom_id res chain seq x y z
N MET A 1 -58.95 14.66 13.64
CA MET A 1 -58.03 15.81 13.50
C MET A 1 -56.65 15.37 13.95
N LEU A 2 -55.67 15.46 13.03
CA LEU A 2 -54.20 15.59 13.19
C LEU A 2 -53.47 14.81 14.30
N CYS A 3 -52.29 14.21 14.09
CA CYS A 3 -51.42 14.02 12.93
C CYS A 3 -50.41 12.93 13.33
N LEU A 4 -50.10 12.04 12.40
CA LEU A 4 -49.24 10.88 12.57
C LEU A 4 -47.78 11.32 12.60
N ILE A 5 -47.01 10.91 13.61
CA ILE A 5 -45.56 11.02 13.56
C ILE A 5 -44.98 9.96 12.63
N SER A 6 -44.32 10.46 11.59
CA SER A 6 -43.31 9.88 10.70
C SER A 6 -42.59 8.67 11.32
N GLY A 7 -42.47 7.52 10.64
CA GLY A 7 -41.61 7.32 9.46
C GLY A 7 -40.15 7.20 9.92
N SER A 8 -39.33 6.22 9.60
CA SER A 8 -39.35 5.13 8.62
C SER A 8 -38.19 4.20 9.02
N LEU A 9 -38.31 2.89 8.80
CA LEU A 9 -37.13 2.01 8.78
C LEU A 9 -36.32 2.27 7.49
N PRO A 10 -34.99 2.12 7.55
CA PRO A 10 -34.23 1.56 6.44
C PRO A 10 -33.51 0.29 6.94
N ASN A 11 -34.04 -0.90 6.68
CA ASN A 11 -33.87 -1.75 5.49
C ASN A 11 -32.41 -1.96 5.04
N ALA A 12 -32.07 -3.24 4.92
CA ALA A 12 -30.79 -3.76 4.47
C ALA A 12 -30.38 -3.23 3.09
N ALA A 13 -29.14 -2.76 2.98
CA ALA A 13 -28.42 -2.56 1.72
C ALA A 13 -27.00 -3.12 1.93
N GLN A 14 -26.78 -4.36 1.50
CA GLN A 14 -26.26 -4.71 0.18
C GLN A 14 -24.73 -4.66 0.14
N THR A 15 -24.19 -5.86 -0.02
CA THR A 15 -22.82 -6.19 -0.36
C THR A 15 -22.38 -5.47 -1.64
N GLU A 16 -21.41 -4.57 -1.53
CA GLU A 16 -20.80 -3.93 -2.70
C GLU A 16 -19.48 -4.62 -3.05
N LYS A 17 -19.59 -5.89 -3.48
CA LYS A 17 -18.56 -6.51 -4.33
C LYS A 17 -18.71 -5.91 -5.74
N ALA A 18 -18.32 -4.65 -5.90
CA ALA A 18 -18.17 -4.04 -7.21
C ALA A 18 -16.80 -4.43 -7.78
N TYR A 19 -16.75 -5.58 -8.46
CA TYR A 19 -15.67 -5.90 -9.39
C TYR A 19 -15.83 -4.99 -10.62
N SER A 20 -15.24 -3.80 -10.55
CA SER A 20 -15.24 -2.86 -11.66
C SER A 20 -14.30 -3.36 -12.76
N ASN A 21 -14.90 -3.83 -13.85
CA ASN A 21 -14.23 -4.06 -15.13
C ASN A 21 -14.01 -2.69 -15.79
N ASP A 22 -12.88 -2.03 -15.50
CA ASP A 22 -12.51 -0.76 -16.13
C ASP A 22 -11.11 -0.90 -16.74
N ASN A 23 -10.99 -0.53 -18.00
CA ASN A 23 -9.74 -0.29 -18.72
C ASN A 23 -9.05 0.93 -18.08
N ARG A 24 -8.61 0.78 -16.82
CA ARG A 24 -8.17 1.88 -15.98
C ARG A 24 -6.90 2.44 -16.58
N ILE A 25 -6.95 3.71 -16.98
CA ILE A 25 -5.84 4.62 -16.72
C ILE A 25 -5.34 4.26 -15.32
N LYS A 26 -4.20 3.57 -15.20
CA LYS A 26 -3.64 3.18 -13.91
C LYS A 26 -3.36 4.49 -13.19
N ALA A 27 -4.33 4.95 -12.40
CA ALA A 27 -4.20 6.11 -11.55
C ALA A 27 -2.96 5.84 -10.71
N SER A 28 -1.90 6.60 -11.00
CA SER A 28 -0.64 6.46 -10.29
C SER A 28 -0.90 6.94 -8.88
N LYS A 29 -1.09 5.99 -7.95
CA LYS A 29 -1.27 6.30 -6.55
C LYS A 29 0.02 6.92 -6.04
N THR A 30 -0.11 8.10 -5.46
CA THR A 30 1.00 8.81 -4.81
C THR A 30 0.88 8.55 -3.32
N PHE A 31 2.00 8.24 -2.68
CA PHE A 31 2.06 7.96 -1.25
C PHE A 31 3.04 8.95 -0.62
N SER A 32 2.73 9.40 0.60
CA SER A 32 3.69 10.20 1.36
C SER A 32 4.68 9.29 2.07
N LYS A 33 5.90 9.78 2.34
CA LYS A 33 6.88 9.02 3.12
C LYS A 33 6.31 8.61 4.49
N ALA A 34 5.56 9.50 5.14
CA ALA A 34 4.92 9.22 6.42
C ALA A 34 3.92 8.06 6.34
N GLU A 35 3.19 7.95 5.24
CA GLU A 35 2.26 6.84 4.99
C GLU A 35 3.02 5.52 4.80
N VAL A 36 4.08 5.52 3.98
CA VAL A 36 4.91 4.33 3.76
C VAL A 36 5.55 3.85 5.06
N SER A 37 5.98 4.75 5.95
CA SER A 37 6.58 4.39 7.24
C SER A 37 5.66 3.67 8.22
N LEU A 38 4.33 3.69 7.98
CA LEU A 38 3.39 2.88 8.76
C LEU A 38 3.43 1.39 8.39
N HIS A 39 3.90 1.08 7.19
CA HIS A 39 3.98 -0.27 6.62
C HIS A 39 5.37 -0.89 6.87
N ASN A 40 5.72 -1.06 8.13
CA ASN A 40 7.05 -1.47 8.59
C ASN A 40 7.08 -2.85 9.28
N LYS A 41 6.10 -3.72 9.01
CA LYS A 41 5.94 -5.02 9.67
C LYS A 41 6.17 -6.17 8.69
N ARG A 42 6.56 -7.34 9.20
CA ARG A 42 6.69 -8.56 8.37
C ARG A 42 5.42 -8.88 7.57
N THR A 43 4.26 -8.66 8.17
CA THR A 43 2.94 -8.92 7.56
C THR A 43 2.37 -7.72 6.82
N ASP A 44 3.11 -6.61 6.75
CA ASP A 44 2.71 -5.35 6.11
C ASP A 44 3.98 -4.51 5.88
N CYS A 45 4.73 -4.85 4.82
CA CYS A 45 6.08 -4.35 4.54
C CYS A 45 6.10 -3.62 3.20
N TRP A 46 6.22 -2.30 3.23
CA TRP A 46 6.43 -1.51 2.03
C TRP A 46 7.82 -0.92 2.02
N ILE A 47 8.39 -0.75 0.83
CA ILE A 47 9.71 -0.15 0.64
C ILE A 47 9.66 0.86 -0.50
N ILE A 48 10.56 1.85 -0.43
CA ILE A 48 10.74 2.83 -1.50
C ILE A 48 11.99 2.45 -2.30
N ILE A 49 11.85 2.35 -3.62
CA ILE A 49 12.97 2.12 -4.54
C ILE A 49 12.88 3.17 -5.66
N LYS A 50 13.86 4.07 -5.74
CA LYS A 50 13.91 5.18 -6.72
C LYS A 50 12.60 5.98 -6.75
N ASP A 51 12.17 6.46 -5.59
CA ASP A 51 10.95 7.27 -5.41
C ASP A 51 9.63 6.52 -5.72
N LYS A 52 9.68 5.19 -5.89
CA LYS A 52 8.49 4.35 -6.11
C LYS A 52 8.24 3.46 -4.91
N VAL A 53 6.99 3.37 -4.50
CA VAL A 53 6.55 2.53 -3.39
C VAL A 53 6.21 1.13 -3.90
N TYR A 54 6.75 0.12 -3.22
CA TYR A 54 6.52 -1.29 -3.49
C TYR A 54 6.02 -1.98 -2.23
N ASP A 55 4.90 -2.68 -2.35
CA ASP A 55 4.46 -3.63 -1.34
C ASP A 55 5.22 -4.95 -1.56
N VAL A 56 6.08 -5.28 -0.59
CA VAL A 56 6.91 -6.49 -0.61
C VAL A 56 6.48 -7.50 0.45
N THR A 57 5.31 -7.31 1.07
CA THR A 57 4.79 -8.15 2.16
C THR A 57 4.86 -9.64 1.82
N SER A 58 4.40 -10.03 0.64
CA SER A 58 4.42 -11.44 0.21
C SER A 58 5.83 -11.98 -0.07
N TYR A 59 6.78 -11.09 -0.34
CA TYR A 59 8.15 -11.44 -0.69
C TYR A 59 9.08 -11.55 0.52
N VAL A 60 8.66 -11.05 1.70
CA VAL A 60 9.50 -11.03 2.90
C VAL A 60 10.02 -12.43 3.26
N GLU A 61 9.18 -13.46 3.17
CA GLU A 61 9.54 -14.84 3.51
C GLU A 61 10.39 -15.52 2.43
N GLU A 62 10.29 -15.08 1.18
CA GLU A 62 11.03 -15.63 0.04
C GLU A 62 12.35 -14.89 -0.22
N HIS A 63 12.61 -13.83 0.54
CA HIS A 63 13.79 -13.00 0.35
C HIS A 63 15.06 -13.81 0.68
N PRO A 64 16.00 -14.00 -0.26
CA PRO A 64 17.20 -14.81 -0.06
C PRO A 64 18.16 -14.22 0.99
N GLY A 65 18.03 -12.93 1.31
CA GLY A 65 18.72 -12.27 2.43
C GLY A 65 17.99 -12.39 3.78
N GLY A 66 16.90 -13.14 3.84
CA GLY A 66 16.04 -13.28 5.02
C GLY A 66 15.55 -11.94 5.54
N ASP A 67 15.67 -11.74 6.85
CA ASP A 67 15.19 -10.56 7.57
C ASP A 67 15.89 -9.25 7.19
N ALA A 68 16.93 -9.28 6.37
CA ALA A 68 17.60 -8.08 5.87
C ALA A 68 16.64 -7.12 5.14
N ILE A 69 15.57 -7.63 4.54
CA ILE A 69 14.51 -6.79 3.93
C ILE A 69 13.77 -5.93 4.96
N LEU A 70 13.65 -6.40 6.20
CA LEU A 70 12.94 -5.70 7.27
C LEU A 70 13.75 -4.54 7.86
N ALA A 71 15.06 -4.50 7.62
CA ALA A 71 15.92 -3.41 8.08
C ALA A 71 15.51 -2.04 7.51
N HIS A 72 14.85 -2.04 6.35
CA HIS A 72 14.40 -0.85 5.64
C HIS A 72 12.88 -0.86 5.38
N ALA A 73 12.13 -1.68 6.13
CA ALA A 73 10.67 -1.71 6.03
C ALA A 73 10.07 -0.35 6.41
N GLY A 74 9.23 0.20 5.55
CA GLY A 74 8.63 1.53 5.67
C GLY A 74 9.56 2.69 5.29
N ASP A 75 10.73 2.42 4.69
CA ASP A 75 11.68 3.47 4.28
C ASP A 75 12.30 3.20 2.90
N ASP A 76 13.29 4.02 2.51
CA ASP A 76 14.00 3.88 1.25
C ASP A 76 15.02 2.74 1.30
N SER A 77 14.84 1.80 0.40
CA SER A 77 15.69 0.62 0.20
C SER A 77 16.45 0.68 -1.13
N THR A 78 16.52 1.86 -1.76
CA THR A 78 17.16 2.01 -3.09
C THR A 78 18.61 1.56 -3.06
N GLU A 79 19.35 1.97 -2.02
CA GLU A 79 20.76 1.59 -1.85
C GLU A 79 20.94 0.09 -1.62
N GLY A 80 20.06 -0.53 -0.82
CA GLY A 80 20.07 -1.97 -0.58
C GLY A 80 19.70 -2.78 -1.82
N PHE A 81 18.80 -2.26 -2.65
CA PHE A 81 18.31 -2.95 -3.86
C PHE A 81 19.31 -2.92 -5.02
N PHE A 82 19.88 -1.75 -5.32
CA PHE A 82 20.84 -1.63 -6.43
C PHE A 82 22.27 -1.95 -6.00
N GLY A 83 22.55 -2.03 -4.70
CA GLY A 83 23.91 -2.02 -4.18
C GLY A 83 24.60 -0.69 -4.50
N TYR A 84 25.86 -0.53 -4.09
CA TYR A 84 26.66 0.69 -4.32
C TYR A 84 26.97 0.95 -5.83
N VAL A 85 26.29 0.30 -6.76
CA VAL A 85 26.56 0.48 -8.19
C VAL A 85 25.62 1.54 -8.79
N SER A 86 26.20 2.73 -9.00
CA SER A 86 25.89 3.65 -10.12
C SER A 86 25.19 4.99 -9.84
N THR A 87 25.26 5.57 -8.64
CA THR A 87 24.87 7.00 -8.44
C THR A 87 26.03 7.95 -8.13
N LYS A 88 27.28 7.52 -8.34
CA LYS A 88 28.42 8.43 -8.46
C LYS A 88 29.05 8.32 -9.85
N LEU A 89 28.37 8.85 -10.86
CA LEU A 89 29.06 9.54 -11.93
C LEU A 89 28.48 10.96 -11.93
N ASP A 90 29.32 11.90 -11.53
CA ASP A 90 29.29 13.36 -11.78
C ASP A 90 28.12 13.89 -12.63
#